data_AF-A0A957YYJ2-F1
#
_entry.id   AF-A0A957YYJ2-F1
#
_cell.length_a   1.000
_cell.length_b   1.000
_cell.length_c   1.000
_cell.angle_alpha   90.00
_cell.angle_beta   90.00
_cell.angle_gamma   90.00
#
_symmetry.space_group_name_H-M   'P 1'
#
loop_
_entity.id
_entity.type
_entity.pdbx_description
1 polymer ?
#
loop_
_entity_poly.entity_id
_entity_poly.type
_entity_poly.pdbx_seq_one_letter_code
_entity_poly.pdbx_strand_id
1 'polypeptide(L)'
;GLTYGSRIEIDQHGKPVHLAKLPQQATLATVLLAFPFAPTDLTVRRPWLDCVGAFRTGFVVNEDREWYIRLLLGGCSCKNVGQFLAYRRLNTQKTFQDLPARLDDMQRALASGFGDARCSPEFQALHAQAHCNIYRSWAYQAAIQGEQQLAHDYFQQMLSYDPSLLTKGQESLLRFFIHAATRDGGPHETRLRKVFAHLPPALASLTKQETRSVAQGYVLRGIQDILWGRFEQGKHALACANALGAEVDASCLKVVTNQLLNYEAAFGSAATQEVLRSLASNLPPMVSRGKIRDLLGSYFINRAFTTYRQSHYSETIPSALRAGYYQPGYLLNRGFLSLLVRAATGRARA
;
A
#
# COMPACT_ATOMS: atom_id res chain seq x y z
N GLY A 1 3.36 11.34 -23.20
CA GLY A 1 3.10 10.99 -21.81
C GLY A 1 3.29 9.50 -21.62
N LEU A 2 3.30 9.11 -20.37
CA LEU A 2 3.32 7.74 -19.87
C LEU A 2 1.90 7.42 -19.37
N THR A 3 1.38 6.26 -19.76
CA THR A 3 0.13 5.72 -19.20
C THR A 3 0.43 4.47 -18.41
N TYR A 4 -0.33 4.24 -17.34
CA TYR A 4 -0.16 3.05 -16.51
C TYR A 4 -1.49 2.53 -15.97
N GLY A 5 -1.54 1.24 -15.63
CA GLY A 5 -2.66 0.57 -14.99
C GLY A 5 -2.36 0.21 -13.54
N SER A 6 -3.42 -0.08 -12.78
CA SER A 6 -3.29 -0.81 -11.52
C SER A 6 -3.02 -2.30 -11.81
N ARG A 7 -2.62 -3.07 -10.79
CA ARG A 7 -2.31 -4.50 -10.96
C ARG A 7 -2.93 -5.38 -9.89
N ILE A 8 -3.21 -6.62 -10.28
CA ILE A 8 -3.57 -7.70 -9.37
C ILE A 8 -2.28 -8.47 -9.08
N GLU A 9 -1.91 -8.54 -7.81
CA GLU A 9 -0.76 -9.32 -7.38
C GLU A 9 -1.21 -10.74 -7.06
N ILE A 10 -0.52 -11.72 -7.63
CA ILE A 10 -0.83 -13.15 -7.51
C ILE A 10 0.34 -13.89 -6.87
N ASP A 11 0.05 -14.98 -6.15
CA ASP A 11 1.08 -15.86 -5.61
C ASP A 11 1.75 -16.71 -6.72
N GLN A 12 2.69 -17.56 -6.33
CA GLN A 12 3.38 -18.48 -7.24
C GLN A 12 2.45 -19.49 -7.95
N HIS A 13 1.23 -19.71 -7.44
CA HIS A 13 0.21 -20.60 -8.00
C HIS A 13 -0.83 -19.83 -8.83
N GLY A 14 -0.64 -18.52 -9.04
CA GLY A 14 -1.56 -17.68 -9.80
C GLY A 14 -2.80 -17.22 -9.03
N LYS A 15 -2.86 -17.43 -7.71
CA LYS A 15 -4.01 -16.99 -6.90
C LYS A 15 -3.86 -15.53 -6.50
N PRO A 16 -4.91 -14.70 -6.60
CA PRO A 16 -4.85 -13.31 -6.14
C PRO A 16 -4.55 -13.21 -4.64
N VAL A 17 -3.58 -12.37 -4.30
CA VAL A 17 -3.18 -12.07 -2.93
C VAL A 17 -3.38 -10.60 -2.57
N HIS A 18 -3.23 -9.69 -3.53
CA HIS A 18 -3.32 -8.25 -3.28
C HIS A 18 -3.77 -7.45 -4.51
N LEU A 19 -4.39 -6.29 -4.29
CA LEU A 19 -4.75 -5.33 -5.33
C LEU A 19 -3.95 -4.04 -5.13
N ALA A 20 -2.98 -3.81 -6.01
CA ALA A 20 -2.17 -2.60 -5.99
C ALA A 20 -2.84 -1.54 -6.87
N LYS A 21 -3.75 -0.76 -6.28
CA LYS A 21 -4.34 0.42 -6.93
C LYS A 21 -3.31 1.56 -6.95
N LEU A 22 -2.89 1.95 -8.14
CA LEU A 22 -1.96 3.05 -8.32
C LEU A 22 -2.69 4.41 -8.29
N PRO A 23 -2.03 5.51 -7.90
CA PRO A 23 -2.65 6.82 -7.88
C PRO A 23 -3.12 7.24 -9.29
N GLN A 24 -4.11 8.12 -9.38
CA GLN A 24 -4.65 8.58 -10.67
C GLN A 24 -3.62 9.35 -11.50
N GLN A 25 -2.73 10.07 -10.81
CA GLN A 25 -1.62 10.80 -11.38
C GLN A 25 -0.37 10.49 -10.57
N ALA A 26 0.70 10.12 -11.26
CA ALA A 26 2.01 9.94 -10.66
C ALA A 26 2.82 11.22 -10.90
N THR A 27 3.46 11.70 -9.84
CA THR A 27 4.31 12.91 -9.86
C THR A 27 5.76 12.52 -9.62
N LEU A 28 6.68 13.46 -9.81
CA LEU A 28 8.09 13.24 -9.43
C LEU A 28 8.22 12.86 -7.95
N ALA A 29 7.49 13.54 -7.06
CA ALA A 29 7.42 13.13 -5.65
C ALA A 29 6.97 11.67 -5.45
N THR A 30 6.01 11.19 -6.24
CA THR A 30 5.54 9.79 -6.15
C THR A 30 6.66 8.80 -6.50
N VAL A 31 7.49 9.11 -7.50
CA VAL A 31 8.60 8.25 -7.96
C VAL A 31 9.86 8.38 -7.10
N LEU A 32 10.10 9.56 -6.52
CA LEU A 32 11.20 9.75 -5.57
C LEU A 32 10.92 9.02 -4.25
N LEU A 33 9.70 9.15 -3.72
CA LEU A 33 9.32 8.58 -2.43
C LEU A 33 8.97 7.09 -2.50
N ALA A 34 8.54 6.60 -3.66
CA ALA A 34 8.08 5.22 -3.84
C ALA A 34 8.42 4.68 -5.23
N PHE A 35 8.20 3.39 -5.43
CA PHE A 35 8.32 2.76 -6.76
C PHE A 35 6.94 2.28 -7.21
N PRO A 36 6.10 3.17 -7.78
CA PRO A 36 4.72 2.82 -8.09
C PRO A 36 4.62 1.85 -9.27
N PHE A 37 5.54 1.95 -10.23
CA PHE A 37 5.43 1.27 -11.51
C PHE A 37 6.03 -0.12 -11.48
N ALA A 38 5.39 -1.04 -12.22
CA ALA A 38 6.07 -2.21 -12.74
C ALA A 38 6.16 -2.06 -14.28
N PRO A 39 7.19 -2.61 -14.93
CA PRO A 39 7.30 -2.58 -16.38
C PRO A 39 6.07 -3.13 -17.11
N THR A 40 5.40 -4.12 -16.50
CA THR A 40 4.18 -4.77 -17.02
C THR A 40 2.96 -3.85 -17.03
N ASP A 41 2.99 -2.74 -16.30
CA ASP A 41 1.80 -1.95 -16.03
C ASP A 41 1.80 -0.63 -16.83
N LEU A 42 2.79 -0.39 -17.69
CA LEU A 42 3.00 0.92 -18.32
C LEU A 42 3.15 0.87 -19.84
N THR A 43 2.86 2.01 -20.47
CA THR A 43 3.14 2.28 -21.88
C THR A 43 3.66 3.71 -22.00
N VAL A 44 4.71 3.90 -22.80
CA VAL A 44 5.32 5.21 -23.04
C VAL A 44 5.31 5.51 -24.52
N ARG A 45 4.96 6.74 -24.88
CA ARG A 45 5.02 7.18 -26.28
C ARG A 45 6.49 7.29 -26.72
N ARG A 46 6.83 6.78 -27.90
CA ARG A 46 8.17 6.81 -28.47
C ARG A 46 8.90 8.16 -28.39
N PRO A 47 8.27 9.32 -28.66
CA PRO A 47 8.96 10.61 -28.53
C PRO A 47 9.55 10.89 -27.14
N TRP A 48 8.99 10.30 -26.08
CA TRP A 48 9.56 10.40 -24.73
C TRP A 48 10.80 9.53 -24.56
N LEU A 49 10.83 8.36 -25.17
CA LEU A 49 12.04 7.52 -25.23
C LEU A 49 13.15 8.24 -25.99
N ASP A 50 12.82 8.89 -27.11
CA ASP A 50 13.78 9.66 -27.90
C ASP A 50 14.27 10.91 -27.12
N CYS A 51 13.38 11.54 -26.35
CA CYS A 51 13.68 12.75 -25.58
C CYS A 51 14.61 12.50 -24.39
N VAL A 52 14.34 11.47 -23.57
CA VAL A 52 15.13 11.23 -22.35
C VAL A 52 16.17 10.15 -22.52
N GLY A 53 16.10 9.35 -23.59
CA GLY A 53 16.92 8.16 -23.83
C GLY A 53 16.34 6.89 -23.20
N ALA A 54 16.90 5.74 -23.56
CA ALA A 54 16.55 4.44 -23.01
C ALA A 54 17.07 4.23 -21.57
N PHE A 55 16.88 3.02 -21.04
CA PHE A 55 17.45 2.59 -19.77
C PHE A 55 18.98 2.66 -19.80
N ARG A 56 19.58 3.09 -18.68
CA ARG A 56 21.04 3.09 -18.53
C ARG A 56 21.51 1.67 -18.21
N THR A 57 22.55 1.21 -18.88
CA THR A 57 23.12 -0.14 -18.71
C THR A 57 24.11 -0.23 -17.54
N GLY A 58 24.40 0.89 -16.86
CA GLY A 58 25.33 0.94 -15.73
C GLY A 58 24.75 0.54 -14.37
N PHE A 59 23.49 0.10 -14.33
CA PHE A 59 22.86 -0.48 -13.13
C PHE A 59 23.02 -2.00 -13.17
N VAL A 60 23.44 -2.58 -12.05
CA VAL A 60 23.63 -4.04 -11.89
C VAL A 60 22.29 -4.77 -11.94
N VAL A 61 21.25 -4.11 -11.46
CA VAL A 61 19.87 -4.56 -11.54
C VAL A 61 19.05 -3.62 -12.40
N ASN A 62 18.00 -4.12 -13.04
CA ASN A 62 17.07 -3.31 -13.80
C ASN A 62 16.34 -2.31 -12.88
N GLU A 63 17.03 -1.22 -12.52
CA GLU A 63 16.55 -0.16 -11.66
C GLU A 63 15.85 0.89 -12.52
N ASP A 64 14.63 0.58 -12.90
CA ASP A 64 13.84 1.41 -13.82
C ASP A 64 13.48 2.79 -13.23
N ARG A 65 13.66 2.99 -11.92
CA ARG A 65 13.31 4.25 -11.24
C ARG A 65 14.04 5.43 -11.83
N GLU A 66 15.31 5.26 -12.16
CA GLU A 66 16.12 6.33 -12.76
C GLU A 66 15.48 6.83 -14.05
N TRP A 67 14.99 5.91 -14.89
CA TRP A 67 14.34 6.27 -16.15
C TRP A 67 13.01 7.00 -15.93
N TYR A 68 12.21 6.55 -14.95
CA TYR A 68 10.97 7.25 -14.58
C TYR A 68 11.22 8.66 -14.03
N ILE A 69 12.31 8.85 -13.27
CA ILE A 69 12.72 10.17 -12.79
C ILE A 69 13.06 11.08 -13.96
N ARG A 70 13.89 10.62 -14.92
CA ARG A 70 14.23 11.38 -16.13
C ARG A 70 13.01 11.78 -16.95
N LEU A 71 12.05 10.86 -17.12
CA LEU A 71 10.79 11.16 -17.80
C LEU A 71 10.05 12.32 -17.13
N LEU A 72 9.87 12.25 -15.81
CA LEU A 72 9.12 13.26 -15.06
C LEU A 72 9.85 14.61 -15.00
N LEU A 73 11.17 14.61 -14.83
CA LEU A 73 11.99 15.83 -14.92
C LEU A 73 11.99 16.44 -16.33
N GLY A 74 11.83 15.63 -17.37
CA GLY A 74 11.61 16.07 -18.74
C GLY A 74 10.23 16.67 -19.02
N GLY A 75 9.32 16.65 -18.03
CA GLY A 75 7.94 17.14 -18.19
C GLY A 75 6.96 16.07 -18.71
N CYS A 76 7.31 14.79 -18.66
CA CYS A 76 6.41 13.72 -19.10
C CYS A 76 5.18 13.64 -18.19
N SER A 77 4.00 13.86 -18.75
CA SER A 77 2.75 13.64 -18.03
C SER A 77 2.48 12.14 -17.84
N CYS A 78 2.17 11.75 -16.60
CA CYS A 78 1.80 10.39 -16.23
C CYS A 78 0.31 10.32 -15.89
N LYS A 79 -0.42 9.37 -16.48
CA LYS A 79 -1.85 9.18 -16.21
C LYS A 79 -2.20 7.71 -16.00
N ASN A 80 -2.93 7.42 -14.91
CA ASN A 80 -3.53 6.12 -14.69
C ASN A 80 -4.75 5.93 -15.59
N VAL A 81 -4.88 4.77 -16.22
CA VAL A 81 -6.06 4.42 -17.03
C VAL A 81 -7.30 4.10 -16.19
N GLY A 82 -7.15 3.97 -14.88
CA GLY A 82 -8.23 3.66 -13.93
C GLY A 82 -8.62 2.18 -13.89
N GLN A 83 -7.88 1.32 -14.58
CA GLN A 83 -8.18 -0.11 -14.71
C GLN A 83 -7.06 -0.98 -14.15
N PHE A 84 -7.39 -2.22 -13.78
CA PHE A 84 -6.42 -3.26 -13.44
C PHE A 84 -6.01 -3.99 -14.71
N LEU A 85 -4.80 -3.71 -15.21
CA LEU A 85 -4.37 -4.16 -16.55
C LEU A 85 -3.41 -5.35 -16.54
N ALA A 86 -2.84 -5.69 -15.39
CA ALA A 86 -1.80 -6.70 -15.30
C ALA A 86 -1.93 -7.58 -14.07
N TYR A 87 -1.46 -8.83 -14.24
CA TYR A 87 -1.20 -9.75 -13.15
C TYR A 87 0.30 -9.75 -12.86
N ARG A 88 0.70 -9.44 -11.63
CA ARG A 88 2.10 -9.49 -11.19
C ARG A 88 2.28 -10.65 -10.23
N ARG A 89 3.09 -11.62 -10.64
CA ARG A 89 3.47 -12.74 -9.77
C ARG A 89 4.44 -12.30 -8.68
N LEU A 90 4.10 -12.59 -7.44
CA LEU A 90 4.97 -12.49 -6.28
C LEU A 90 5.40 -13.90 -5.90
N ASN A 91 6.71 -14.10 -5.75
CA ASN A 91 7.27 -15.36 -5.31
C ASN A 91 7.60 -15.24 -3.82
N THR A 92 6.95 -16.06 -3.00
CA THR A 92 7.10 -16.02 -1.53
C THR A 92 8.49 -16.45 -1.07
N GLN A 93 9.22 -17.17 -1.93
CA GLN A 93 10.59 -17.63 -1.72
C GLN A 93 11.62 -16.73 -2.44
N LYS A 94 11.20 -15.55 -2.92
CA LYS A 94 12.12 -14.64 -3.59
C LYS A 94 13.24 -14.22 -2.63
N THR A 95 14.47 -14.59 -3.00
CA THR A 95 15.69 -14.05 -2.44
C THR A 95 16.33 -13.10 -3.44
N PHE A 96 16.90 -12.01 -2.94
CA PHE A 96 17.72 -11.13 -3.73
C PHE A 96 19.18 -11.45 -3.44
N GLN A 97 19.92 -11.71 -4.50
CA GLN A 97 21.38 -11.76 -4.47
C GLN A 97 21.93 -10.33 -4.45
N ASP A 98 23.07 -10.17 -3.75
CA ASP A 98 23.84 -8.93 -3.65
C ASP A 98 22.97 -7.72 -3.23
N LEU A 99 22.47 -7.75 -1.99
CA LEU A 99 21.70 -6.64 -1.44
C LEU A 99 22.46 -5.30 -1.49
N PRO A 100 23.79 -5.25 -1.20
CA PRO A 100 24.56 -4.02 -1.33
C PRO A 100 24.52 -3.41 -2.73
N ALA A 101 24.79 -4.18 -3.79
CA ALA A 101 24.75 -3.66 -5.15
C ALA A 101 23.36 -3.15 -5.54
N ARG A 102 22.30 -3.83 -5.10
CA ARG A 102 20.92 -3.39 -5.35
C ARG A 102 20.57 -2.09 -4.65
N LEU A 103 20.99 -1.95 -3.40
CA LEU A 103 20.81 -0.71 -2.67
C LEU A 103 21.59 0.43 -3.33
N ASP A 104 22.84 0.18 -3.72
CA ASP A 104 23.68 1.17 -4.43
C ASP A 104 23.00 1.65 -5.72
N ASP A 105 22.49 0.74 -6.56
CA ASP A 105 21.75 1.10 -7.76
C ASP A 105 20.57 2.05 -7.47
N MET A 106 19.80 1.76 -6.42
CA MET A 106 18.67 2.60 -6.02
C MET A 106 19.10 3.96 -5.49
N GLN A 107 20.24 4.02 -4.80
CA GLN A 107 20.83 5.27 -4.34
C GLN A 107 21.35 6.09 -5.52
N ARG A 108 22.05 5.48 -6.49
CA ARG A 108 22.50 6.13 -7.72
C ARG A 108 21.33 6.66 -8.54
N ALA A 109 20.23 5.91 -8.61
CA ALA A 109 18.99 6.36 -9.25
C ALA A 109 18.46 7.64 -8.61
N LEU A 110 18.34 7.67 -7.27
CA LEU A 110 17.92 8.88 -6.53
C LEU A 110 18.91 10.03 -6.69
N ALA A 111 20.21 9.77 -6.55
CA ALA A 111 21.27 10.76 -6.67
C ALA A 111 21.24 11.43 -8.06
N SER A 112 20.96 10.67 -9.12
CA SER A 112 20.79 11.26 -10.46
C SER A 112 19.58 12.19 -10.54
N GLY A 113 18.50 11.86 -9.84
CA GLY A 113 17.28 12.67 -9.79
C GLY A 113 17.46 13.96 -9.00
N PHE A 114 18.04 13.87 -7.80
CA PHE A 114 18.33 15.03 -6.96
C PHE A 114 19.50 15.87 -7.49
N GLY A 115 20.42 15.28 -8.25
CA GLY A 115 21.51 16.01 -8.92
C GLY A 115 21.10 16.71 -10.21
N ASP A 116 19.91 16.44 -10.74
CA ASP A 116 19.44 17.06 -11.99
C ASP A 116 19.00 18.51 -11.73
N ALA A 117 19.50 19.45 -12.56
CA ALA A 117 19.20 20.87 -12.44
C ALA A 117 17.70 21.22 -12.56
N ARG A 118 16.90 20.32 -13.14
CA ARG A 118 15.43 20.48 -13.25
C ARG A 118 14.69 20.07 -11.98
N CYS A 119 15.37 19.44 -11.02
CA CYS A 119 14.76 19.02 -9.76
C CYS A 119 14.54 20.24 -8.86
N SER A 120 13.29 20.69 -8.77
CA SER A 120 12.91 21.90 -8.04
C SER A 120 13.18 21.77 -6.52
N PRO A 121 13.33 22.89 -5.79
CA PRO A 121 13.54 22.87 -4.34
C PRO A 121 12.47 22.10 -3.55
N GLU A 122 11.22 22.11 -4.02
CA GLU A 122 10.13 21.32 -3.43
C GLU A 122 10.44 19.82 -3.46
N PHE A 123 10.95 19.31 -4.58
CA PHE A 123 11.33 17.90 -4.67
C PHE A 123 12.65 17.61 -3.96
N GLN A 124 13.61 18.54 -3.94
CA GLN A 124 14.83 18.42 -3.14
C GLN A 124 14.55 18.22 -1.65
N ALA A 125 13.51 18.88 -1.12
CA ALA A 125 13.09 18.72 0.27
C ALA A 125 12.67 17.26 0.62
N LEU A 126 12.40 16.42 -0.37
CA LEU A 126 12.04 15.00 -0.19
C LEU A 126 13.27 14.08 -0.07
N HIS A 127 14.49 14.60 -0.20
CA HIS A 127 15.72 13.80 -0.22
C HIS A 127 15.82 12.84 0.97
N ALA A 128 15.73 13.36 2.20
CA ALA A 128 15.84 12.54 3.40
C ALA A 128 14.75 11.46 3.47
N GLN A 129 13.51 11.82 3.12
CA GLN A 129 12.40 10.88 3.13
C GLN A 129 12.54 9.77 2.06
N ALA A 130 13.04 10.11 0.87
CA ALA A 130 13.27 9.16 -0.21
C ALA A 130 14.32 8.10 0.20
N HIS A 131 15.44 8.54 0.78
CA HIS A 131 16.48 7.66 1.28
C HIS A 131 15.99 6.81 2.46
N CYS A 132 15.28 7.40 3.42
CA CYS A 132 14.65 6.66 4.52
C CYS A 132 13.74 5.53 4.02
N ASN A 133 12.91 5.79 3.00
CA ASN A 133 12.00 4.78 2.43
C ASN A 133 12.74 3.62 1.75
N ILE A 134 13.85 3.90 1.06
CA ILE A 134 14.70 2.86 0.46
C ILE A 134 15.33 2.00 1.54
N TYR A 135 16.01 2.62 2.51
CA TYR A 135 16.67 1.89 3.59
C TYR A 135 15.68 1.09 4.43
N ARG A 136 14.47 1.62 4.70
CA ARG A 136 13.40 0.86 5.37
C ARG A 136 13.03 -0.42 4.61
N SER A 137 12.96 -0.34 3.28
CA SER A 137 12.59 -1.48 2.44
C SER A 137 13.70 -2.54 2.39
N TRP A 138 14.96 -2.11 2.28
CA TRP A 138 16.10 -3.03 2.24
C TRP A 138 16.50 -3.58 3.61
N ALA A 139 16.33 -2.82 4.69
CA ALA A 139 16.51 -3.34 6.05
C ALA A 139 15.52 -4.48 6.33
N TYR A 140 14.25 -4.29 5.93
CA TYR A 140 13.26 -5.36 5.97
C TYR A 140 13.68 -6.57 5.14
N GLN A 141 14.13 -6.36 3.90
CA GLN A 141 14.55 -7.44 3.01
C GLN A 141 15.76 -8.22 3.57
N ALA A 142 16.78 -7.51 4.04
CA ALA A 142 17.96 -8.09 4.67
C ALA A 142 17.57 -8.92 5.89
N ALA A 143 16.71 -8.39 6.76
CA ALA A 143 16.25 -9.10 7.95
C ALA A 143 15.50 -10.40 7.61
N ILE A 144 14.56 -10.40 6.66
CA ILE A 144 13.84 -11.63 6.30
C ILE A 144 14.73 -12.67 5.59
N GLN A 145 15.82 -12.23 4.96
CA GLN A 145 16.85 -13.10 4.37
C GLN A 145 17.87 -13.61 5.39
N GLY A 146 17.89 -13.09 6.62
CA GLY A 146 18.87 -13.46 7.64
C GLY A 146 20.22 -12.75 7.51
N GLU A 147 20.29 -11.68 6.70
CA GLU A 147 21.50 -10.88 6.50
C GLU A 147 21.67 -9.89 7.67
N GLN A 148 22.02 -10.41 8.85
CA GLN A 148 21.95 -9.67 10.12
C GLN A 148 22.73 -8.36 10.10
N GLN A 149 23.99 -8.38 9.67
CA GLN A 149 24.83 -7.18 9.67
C GLN A 149 24.27 -6.12 8.72
N LEU A 150 23.89 -6.51 7.49
CA LEU A 150 23.27 -5.60 6.52
C LEU A 150 21.95 -5.03 7.03
N ALA A 151 21.12 -5.85 7.68
CA ALA A 151 19.88 -5.38 8.28
C ALA A 151 20.14 -4.28 9.33
N HIS A 152 21.10 -4.50 10.23
CA HIS A 152 21.50 -3.49 11.23
C HIS A 152 22.01 -2.21 10.57
N ASP A 153 22.93 -2.33 9.61
CA ASP A 153 23.52 -1.18 8.92
C ASP A 153 22.42 -0.37 8.21
N TYR A 154 21.48 -1.04 7.52
CA TYR A 154 20.39 -0.38 6.82
C TYR A 154 19.36 0.23 7.76
N PHE A 155 19.07 -0.39 8.92
CA PHE A 155 18.24 0.25 9.94
C PHE A 155 18.91 1.49 10.53
N GLN A 156 20.23 1.46 10.77
CA GLN A 156 20.97 2.63 11.24
C GLN A 156 20.93 3.78 10.22
N GLN A 157 21.12 3.48 8.94
CA GLN A 157 21.01 4.48 7.88
C GLN A 157 19.58 5.03 7.75
N MET A 158 18.55 4.17 7.84
CA MET A 158 17.16 4.63 7.90
C MET A 158 16.95 5.65 9.04
N LEU A 159 17.48 5.37 10.23
CA LEU A 159 17.37 6.25 11.40
C LEU A 159 18.18 7.55 11.27
N SER A 160 19.30 7.54 10.56
CA SER A 160 20.05 8.78 10.32
C SER A 160 19.29 9.74 9.40
N TYR A 161 18.46 9.23 8.49
CA TYR A 161 17.58 10.05 7.65
C TYR A 161 16.28 10.47 8.35
N ASP A 162 15.74 9.65 9.24
CA ASP A 162 14.54 9.99 10.02
C ASP A 162 14.64 9.53 11.49
N PRO A 163 15.27 10.34 12.36
CA PRO A 163 15.36 10.04 13.79
C PRO A 163 14.00 10.01 14.51
N SER A 164 12.96 10.59 13.91
CA SER A 164 11.62 10.61 14.52
C SER A 164 11.00 9.22 14.64
N LEU A 165 11.51 8.25 13.86
CA LEU A 165 11.15 6.84 13.94
C LEU A 165 11.41 6.22 15.32
N LEU A 166 12.32 6.79 16.12
CA LEU A 166 12.59 6.36 17.50
C LEU A 166 11.52 6.78 18.49
N THR A 167 10.69 7.78 18.15
CA THR A 167 9.68 8.34 19.05
C THR A 167 8.29 8.27 18.41
N LYS A 168 7.97 9.24 17.55
CA LYS A 168 6.63 9.41 16.96
C LYS A 168 6.38 8.48 15.77
N GLY A 169 7.44 8.03 15.10
CA GLY A 169 7.35 7.25 13.87
C GLY A 169 7.27 5.73 14.05
N GLN A 170 7.36 5.21 15.29
CA GLN A 170 7.36 3.77 15.58
C GLN A 170 6.14 3.05 14.99
N GLU A 171 4.95 3.60 15.16
CA GLU A 171 3.70 3.03 14.63
C GLU A 171 3.67 3.00 13.08
N SER A 172 4.32 3.97 12.42
CA SER A 172 4.45 3.95 10.96
C SER A 172 5.36 2.81 10.50
N LEU A 173 6.45 2.57 11.22
CA LEU A 173 7.40 1.49 10.92
C LEU A 173 6.79 0.11 11.16
N LEU A 174 6.08 -0.09 12.28
CA LEU A 174 5.36 -1.35 12.56
C LEU A 174 4.34 -1.67 11.47
N ARG A 175 3.53 -0.68 11.07
CA ARG A 175 2.58 -0.85 9.96
C ARG A 175 3.25 -1.21 8.65
N PHE A 176 4.42 -0.63 8.36
CA PHE A 176 5.21 -1.02 7.21
C PHE A 176 5.63 -2.50 7.27
N PHE A 177 6.17 -2.98 8.39
CA PHE A 177 6.58 -4.39 8.54
C PHE A 177 5.40 -5.35 8.37
N ILE A 178 4.26 -5.05 9.01
CA ILE A 178 3.04 -5.85 8.93
C ILE A 178 2.53 -5.90 7.48
N HIS A 179 2.47 -4.75 6.80
CA HIS A 179 2.00 -4.69 5.42
C HIS A 179 2.96 -5.42 4.47
N ALA A 180 4.27 -5.24 4.62
CA ALA A 180 5.28 -5.91 3.79
C ALA A 180 5.22 -7.44 3.97
N ALA A 181 5.10 -7.92 5.22
CA ALA A 181 5.06 -9.35 5.52
C ALA A 181 3.81 -10.07 5.02
N THR A 182 2.68 -9.38 4.92
CA THR A 182 1.38 -9.97 4.55
C THR A 182 1.05 -9.88 3.05
N ARG A 183 1.78 -9.07 2.29
CA ARG A 183 1.45 -8.70 0.90
C ARG A 183 1.43 -9.85 -0.10
N ASP A 184 2.41 -10.74 -0.07
CA ASP A 184 2.60 -11.77 -1.12
C ASP A 184 1.95 -13.13 -0.79
N GLY A 185 1.29 -13.25 0.36
CA GLY A 185 0.70 -14.51 0.82
C GLY A 185 1.65 -15.55 1.41
N GLY A 186 2.93 -15.19 1.63
CA GLY A 186 3.89 -16.05 2.31
C GLY A 186 3.67 -16.18 3.83
N PRO A 187 4.58 -16.89 4.53
CA PRO A 187 4.53 -17.10 5.98
C PRO A 187 4.86 -15.80 6.75
N HIS A 188 3.88 -14.90 6.83
CA HIS A 188 4.03 -13.56 7.40
C HIS A 188 4.55 -13.57 8.85
N GLU A 189 4.11 -14.53 9.69
CA GLU A 189 4.59 -14.68 11.06
C GLU A 189 6.11 -14.89 11.08
N THR A 190 6.61 -15.89 10.37
CA THR A 190 8.07 -16.17 10.29
C THR A 190 8.85 -14.94 9.86
N ARG A 191 8.34 -14.18 8.89
CA ARG A 191 8.99 -12.96 8.41
C ARG A 191 8.99 -11.85 9.45
N LEU A 192 7.88 -11.61 10.12
CA LEU A 192 7.81 -10.61 11.19
C LEU A 192 8.78 -10.96 12.31
N ARG A 193 8.80 -12.22 12.76
CA ARG A 193 9.74 -12.68 13.80
C ARG A 193 11.20 -12.47 13.39
N LYS A 194 11.56 -12.78 12.14
CA LYS A 194 12.90 -12.46 11.60
C LYS A 194 13.22 -10.97 11.64
N VAL A 195 12.27 -10.11 11.24
CA VAL A 195 12.45 -8.65 11.32
C VAL A 195 12.74 -8.21 12.76
N PHE A 196 11.94 -8.65 13.74
CA PHE A 196 12.13 -8.30 15.15
C PHE A 196 13.45 -8.83 15.72
N ALA A 197 13.86 -10.04 15.33
CA ALA A 197 15.14 -10.64 15.74
C ALA A 197 16.38 -9.88 15.22
N HIS A 198 16.23 -9.11 14.14
CA HIS A 198 17.31 -8.34 13.52
C HIS A 198 17.13 -6.82 13.71
N LEU A 199 16.33 -6.38 14.69
CA LEU A 199 16.27 -4.95 15.02
C LEU A 199 17.55 -4.52 15.77
N PRO A 200 18.17 -3.38 15.40
CA PRO A 200 19.32 -2.85 16.13
C PRO A 200 18.91 -2.36 17.52
N PRO A 201 19.87 -2.16 18.46
CA PRO A 201 19.60 -1.71 19.82
C PRO A 201 18.73 -0.44 19.92
N ALA A 202 18.90 0.50 18.99
CA ALA A 202 18.10 1.73 18.93
C ALA A 202 16.58 1.46 18.74
N LEU A 203 16.22 0.32 18.15
CA LEU A 203 14.83 -0.10 17.91
C LEU A 203 14.40 -1.24 18.85
N ALA A 204 15.21 -1.59 19.86
CA ALA A 204 14.92 -2.70 20.77
C ALA A 204 13.57 -2.56 21.50
N SER A 205 13.07 -1.34 21.71
CA SER A 205 11.74 -1.13 22.29
C SER A 205 10.60 -1.73 21.46
N LEU A 206 10.78 -1.86 20.14
CA LEU A 206 9.77 -2.41 19.24
C LEU A 206 9.61 -3.92 19.38
N THR A 207 10.59 -4.67 19.91
CA THR A 207 10.46 -6.13 20.11
C THR A 207 9.29 -6.48 21.03
N LYS A 208 8.93 -5.57 21.96
CA LYS A 208 7.72 -5.68 22.80
C LYS A 208 6.43 -5.68 21.99
N GLN A 209 6.45 -5.22 20.74
CA GLN A 209 5.32 -5.20 19.81
C GLN A 209 5.30 -6.39 18.85
N GLU A 210 6.22 -7.36 18.97
CA GLU A 210 6.30 -8.52 18.08
C GLU A 210 4.99 -9.31 18.05
N THR A 211 4.53 -9.80 19.22
CA THR A 211 3.30 -10.60 19.32
C THR A 211 2.10 -9.85 18.76
N ARG A 212 1.96 -8.56 19.10
CA ARG A 212 0.89 -7.71 18.56
C ARG A 212 0.97 -7.58 17.05
N SER A 213 2.16 -7.39 16.49
CA SER A 213 2.37 -7.23 15.04
C SER A 213 2.06 -8.53 14.29
N VAL A 214 2.44 -9.68 14.84
CA VAL A 214 2.08 -11.00 14.31
C VAL A 214 0.56 -11.18 14.35
N ALA A 215 -0.08 -10.87 15.48
CA ALA A 215 -1.53 -10.94 15.64
C ALA A 215 -2.27 -10.07 14.60
N GLN A 216 -1.81 -8.83 14.38
CA GLN A 216 -2.35 -7.96 13.33
C GLN A 216 -2.09 -8.49 11.91
N GLY A 217 -0.93 -9.12 11.68
CA GLY A 217 -0.64 -9.82 10.43
C GLY A 217 -1.68 -10.90 10.11
N TYR A 218 -2.05 -11.70 11.12
CA TYR A 218 -3.10 -12.70 11.01
C TYR A 218 -4.47 -12.08 10.72
N VAL A 219 -4.83 -10.95 11.34
CA VAL A 219 -6.07 -10.22 11.01
C VAL A 219 -6.10 -9.83 9.53
N LEU A 220 -5.03 -9.19 9.03
CA LEU A 220 -4.98 -8.75 7.64
C LEU A 220 -5.01 -9.94 6.66
N ARG A 221 -4.28 -11.02 6.96
CA ARG A 221 -4.31 -12.24 6.15
C ARG A 221 -5.68 -12.88 6.13
N GLY A 222 -6.32 -13.01 7.29
CA GLY A 222 -7.64 -13.61 7.40
C GLY A 222 -8.70 -12.86 6.59
N ILE A 223 -8.67 -11.52 6.66
CA ILE A 223 -9.56 -10.67 5.87
C ILE A 223 -9.26 -10.76 4.37
N GLN A 224 -7.98 -10.74 3.97
CA GLN A 224 -7.58 -10.92 2.58
C GLN A 224 -8.04 -12.28 2.03
N ASP A 225 -7.88 -13.35 2.80
CA ASP A 225 -8.30 -14.69 2.38
C ASP A 225 -9.83 -14.77 2.21
N ILE A 226 -10.62 -14.19 3.12
CA ILE A 226 -12.09 -14.08 2.93
C ILE A 226 -12.45 -13.26 1.69
N LEU A 227 -11.77 -12.12 1.47
CA LEU A 227 -12.00 -11.26 0.30
C LEU A 227 -11.79 -12.00 -1.01
N TRP A 228 -10.88 -12.98 -1.03
CA TRP A 228 -10.59 -13.83 -2.19
C TRP A 228 -11.32 -15.19 -2.17
N GLY A 229 -12.36 -15.35 -1.33
CA GLY A 229 -13.16 -16.58 -1.27
C GLY A 229 -12.48 -17.77 -0.60
N ARG A 230 -11.32 -17.58 0.03
CA ARG A 230 -10.57 -18.60 0.78
C ARG A 230 -11.03 -18.66 2.23
N PHE A 231 -12.31 -18.99 2.43
CA PHE A 231 -12.98 -18.82 3.73
C PHE A 231 -12.35 -19.62 4.87
N GLU A 232 -11.97 -20.87 4.63
CA GLU A 232 -11.39 -21.72 5.68
C GLU A 232 -9.99 -21.24 6.09
N GLN A 233 -9.15 -20.83 5.14
CA GLN A 233 -7.87 -20.19 5.44
C GLN A 233 -8.07 -18.88 6.21
N GLY A 234 -9.06 -18.10 5.79
CA GLY A 234 -9.43 -16.84 6.44
C GLY A 234 -9.86 -17.02 7.89
N LYS A 235 -10.76 -17.97 8.16
CA LYS A 235 -11.21 -18.34 9.51
C LYS A 235 -10.06 -18.83 10.37
N HIS A 236 -9.19 -19.68 9.82
CA HIS A 236 -8.02 -20.18 10.53
C HIS A 236 -7.08 -19.03 10.95
N ALA A 237 -6.72 -18.14 10.02
CA ALA A 237 -5.88 -16.98 10.32
C ALA A 237 -6.53 -16.07 11.36
N LEU A 238 -7.84 -15.83 11.27
CA LEU A 238 -8.58 -15.06 12.26
C LEU A 238 -8.64 -15.77 13.63
N ALA A 239 -8.73 -17.09 13.70
CA ALA A 239 -8.64 -17.82 14.95
C ALA A 239 -7.25 -17.66 15.61
N CYS A 240 -6.18 -17.71 14.81
CA CYS A 240 -4.82 -17.43 15.28
C CYS A 240 -4.68 -15.99 15.81
N ALA A 241 -5.24 -15.00 15.10
CA ALA A 241 -5.28 -13.61 15.57
C ALA A 241 -5.97 -13.51 16.95
N ASN A 242 -7.08 -14.21 17.15
CA ASN A 242 -7.84 -14.18 18.40
C ASN A 242 -7.02 -14.77 19.55
N ALA A 243 -6.37 -15.91 19.30
CA ALA A 243 -5.53 -16.59 20.27
C ALA A 243 -4.34 -15.72 20.72
N LEU A 244 -3.86 -14.84 19.85
CA LEU A 244 -2.80 -13.88 20.14
C LEU A 244 -3.32 -12.54 20.70
N GLY A 245 -4.62 -12.41 20.96
CA GLY A 245 -5.22 -11.18 21.51
C GLY A 245 -5.20 -10.01 20.53
N ALA A 246 -5.35 -10.27 19.21
CA ALA A 246 -5.40 -9.20 18.22
C ALA A 246 -6.57 -8.24 18.46
N GLU A 247 -6.32 -6.95 18.27
CA GLU A 247 -7.35 -5.93 18.24
C GLU A 247 -7.58 -5.41 16.81
N VAL A 248 -8.84 -5.25 16.44
CA VAL A 248 -9.24 -4.57 15.19
C VAL A 248 -9.45 -3.09 15.47
N ASP A 249 -8.37 -2.33 15.33
CA ASP A 249 -8.36 -0.88 15.50
C ASP A 249 -8.78 -0.10 14.23
N ALA A 250 -8.87 1.23 14.36
CA ALA A 250 -9.25 2.10 13.25
C ALA A 250 -8.24 2.08 12.08
N SER A 251 -6.95 1.83 12.35
CA SER A 251 -5.91 1.73 11.33
C SER A 251 -6.11 0.45 10.50
N CYS A 252 -6.36 -0.68 11.16
CA CYS A 252 -6.73 -1.94 10.50
C CYS A 252 -7.98 -1.76 9.63
N LEU A 253 -9.05 -1.18 10.18
CA LEU A 253 -10.28 -0.91 9.42
C LEU A 253 -10.02 -0.05 8.18
N LYS A 254 -9.16 0.96 8.27
CA LYS A 254 -8.78 1.78 7.11
C LYS A 254 -8.09 0.97 6.02
N VAL A 255 -7.19 0.03 6.37
CA VAL A 255 -6.54 -0.85 5.40
C VAL A 255 -7.57 -1.75 4.71
N VAL A 256 -8.49 -2.33 5.48
CA VAL A 256 -9.55 -3.21 4.94
C VAL A 256 -10.52 -2.44 4.04
N THR A 257 -10.96 -1.25 4.45
CA THR A 257 -11.77 -0.36 3.63
C THR A 257 -11.09 -0.07 2.29
N ASN A 258 -9.79 0.24 2.30
CA ASN A 258 -9.04 0.48 1.06
C ASN A 258 -8.97 -0.76 0.17
N GLN A 259 -8.78 -1.95 0.76
CA GLN A 259 -8.81 -3.21 0.00
C GLN A 259 -10.18 -3.47 -0.64
N LEU A 260 -11.28 -3.20 0.06
CA LEU A 260 -12.64 -3.34 -0.46
C LEU A 260 -12.92 -2.35 -1.61
N LEU A 261 -12.47 -1.10 -1.49
CA LEU A 261 -12.60 -0.11 -2.56
C LEU A 261 -11.75 -0.47 -3.79
N ASN A 262 -10.59 -1.08 -3.57
CA ASN A 262 -9.77 -1.60 -4.66
C ASN A 262 -10.44 -2.82 -5.31
N TYR A 263 -11.05 -3.69 -4.51
CA TYR A 263 -11.81 -4.86 -4.99
C TYR A 263 -13.00 -4.44 -5.84
N GLU A 264 -13.75 -3.43 -5.41
CA GLU A 264 -14.85 -2.85 -6.19
C GLU A 264 -14.38 -2.25 -7.51
N ALA A 265 -13.25 -1.52 -7.49
CA ALA A 265 -12.68 -0.97 -8.71
C ALA A 265 -12.21 -2.06 -9.70
N ALA A 266 -11.89 -3.27 -9.22
CA ALA A 266 -11.46 -4.40 -10.05
C ALA A 266 -12.63 -5.27 -10.52
N PHE A 267 -13.59 -5.56 -9.65
CA PHE A 267 -14.62 -6.60 -9.86
C PHE A 267 -16.06 -6.08 -9.80
N GLY A 268 -16.24 -4.79 -9.54
CA GLY A 268 -17.55 -4.14 -9.47
C GLY A 268 -18.23 -4.22 -8.11
N SER A 269 -19.33 -3.47 -7.99
CA SER A 269 -20.05 -3.27 -6.73
C SER A 269 -20.76 -4.53 -6.26
N ALA A 270 -21.37 -5.32 -7.16
CA ALA A 270 -22.07 -6.55 -6.82
C ALA A 270 -21.16 -7.57 -6.12
N ALA A 271 -19.99 -7.88 -6.73
CA ALA A 271 -18.99 -8.77 -6.14
C ALA A 271 -18.49 -8.25 -4.78
N THR A 272 -18.33 -6.93 -4.64
CA THR A 272 -17.91 -6.33 -3.36
C THR A 272 -18.97 -6.47 -2.26
N GLN A 273 -20.26 -6.37 -2.62
CA GLN A 273 -21.35 -6.61 -1.65
C GLN A 273 -21.41 -8.06 -1.18
N GLU A 274 -21.07 -9.03 -2.05
CA GLU A 274 -20.90 -10.42 -1.65
C GLU A 274 -19.75 -10.59 -0.65
N VAL A 275 -18.58 -10.03 -0.96
CA VAL A 275 -17.43 -10.04 -0.04
C VAL A 275 -17.76 -9.39 1.29
N LEU A 276 -18.47 -8.26 1.30
CA LEU A 276 -18.89 -7.59 2.54
C LEU A 276 -19.82 -8.46 3.38
N ARG A 277 -20.78 -9.16 2.75
CA ARG A 277 -21.64 -10.12 3.46
C ARG A 277 -20.81 -11.27 4.02
N SER A 278 -19.90 -11.83 3.24
CA SER A 278 -19.02 -12.89 3.69
C SER A 278 -18.13 -12.46 4.85
N LEU A 279 -17.55 -11.25 4.82
CA LEU A 279 -16.80 -10.71 5.95
C LEU A 279 -17.70 -10.58 7.18
N ALA A 280 -18.87 -9.95 7.06
CA ALA A 280 -19.79 -9.78 8.20
C ALA A 280 -20.22 -11.12 8.84
N SER A 281 -20.35 -12.19 8.04
CA SER A 281 -20.73 -13.52 8.52
C SER A 281 -19.57 -14.38 9.03
N ASN A 282 -18.33 -14.12 8.60
CA ASN A 282 -17.17 -14.96 8.93
C ASN A 282 -16.17 -14.30 9.89
N LEU A 283 -16.35 -13.01 10.23
CA LEU A 283 -15.51 -12.37 11.23
C LEU A 283 -15.77 -13.02 12.61
N PRO A 284 -14.71 -13.39 13.35
CA PRO A 284 -14.86 -14.07 14.63
C PRO A 284 -15.44 -13.14 15.70
N PRO A 285 -15.87 -13.70 16.86
CA PRO A 285 -16.44 -12.93 17.96
C PRO A 285 -15.57 -11.77 18.47
N MET A 286 -14.25 -11.82 18.25
CA MET A 286 -13.31 -10.75 18.61
C MET A 286 -13.63 -9.43 17.89
N VAL A 287 -14.27 -9.49 16.71
CA VAL A 287 -14.69 -8.29 15.99
C VAL A 287 -16.10 -7.94 16.44
N SER A 288 -16.20 -6.98 17.35
CA SER A 288 -17.49 -6.55 17.87
C SER A 288 -18.42 -6.10 16.75
N ARG A 289 -19.74 -6.25 16.97
CA ARG A 289 -20.76 -5.74 16.02
C ARG A 289 -20.55 -4.25 15.71
N GLY A 290 -20.06 -3.47 16.68
CA GLY A 290 -19.67 -2.08 16.49
C GLY A 290 -18.56 -1.91 15.44
N LYS A 291 -17.50 -2.72 15.50
CA LYS A 291 -16.40 -2.67 14.53
C LYS A 291 -16.83 -3.10 13.12
N ILE A 292 -17.76 -4.06 13.00
CA ILE A 292 -18.34 -4.43 11.70
C ILE A 292 -19.15 -3.25 11.13
N ARG A 293 -19.95 -2.58 11.95
CA ARG A 293 -20.65 -1.35 11.55
C ARG A 293 -19.67 -0.24 11.17
N ASP A 294 -18.56 -0.11 11.89
CA ASP A 294 -17.52 0.86 11.58
C ASP A 294 -16.91 0.60 10.21
N LEU A 295 -16.57 -0.67 9.92
CA LEU A 295 -16.06 -1.07 8.60
C LEU A 295 -17.05 -0.73 7.49
N LEU A 296 -18.32 -1.13 7.65
CA LEU A 296 -19.36 -0.89 6.65
C LEU A 296 -19.60 0.60 6.43
N GLY A 297 -19.71 1.38 7.51
CA GLY A 297 -19.84 2.84 7.44
C GLY A 297 -18.65 3.48 6.70
N SER A 298 -17.43 3.06 7.04
CA SER A 298 -16.19 3.53 6.41
C SER A 298 -16.14 3.20 4.92
N TYR A 299 -16.50 1.97 4.54
CA TYR A 299 -16.57 1.58 3.13
C TYR A 299 -17.60 2.42 2.36
N PHE A 300 -18.84 2.50 2.85
CA PHE A 300 -19.91 3.20 2.13
C PHE A 300 -19.67 4.71 2.01
N ILE A 301 -19.08 5.37 3.02
CA ILE A 301 -18.77 6.81 2.91
C ILE A 301 -17.66 7.05 1.87
N ASN A 302 -16.61 6.24 1.86
CA ASN A 302 -15.54 6.37 0.89
C ASN A 302 -16.01 6.04 -0.53
N ARG A 303 -16.91 5.06 -0.67
CA ARG A 303 -17.59 4.75 -1.93
C ARG A 303 -18.40 5.96 -2.42
N ALA A 304 -19.20 6.58 -1.55
CA ALA A 304 -19.99 7.77 -1.90
C ALA A 304 -19.12 8.94 -2.40
N PHE A 305 -18.00 9.23 -1.74
CA PHE A 305 -17.05 10.25 -2.21
C PHE A 305 -16.37 9.87 -3.53
N THR A 306 -16.18 8.59 -3.79
CA THR A 306 -15.57 8.11 -5.03
C THR A 306 -16.54 8.23 -6.20
N THR A 307 -17.78 7.75 -6.04
CA THR A 307 -18.82 7.84 -7.07
C THR A 307 -19.22 9.29 -7.34
N TYR A 308 -19.26 10.15 -6.32
CA TYR A 308 -19.50 11.60 -6.52
C TYR A 308 -18.42 12.26 -7.38
N ARG A 309 -17.14 11.93 -7.16
CA ARG A 309 -16.02 12.46 -7.98
C ARG A 309 -16.04 11.96 -9.42
N GLN A 310 -16.69 10.83 -9.66
CA GLN A 310 -16.91 10.26 -10.99
C GLN A 310 -18.23 10.75 -11.61
N SER A 311 -18.95 11.67 -10.96
CA SER A 311 -20.27 12.15 -11.37
C SER A 311 -21.36 11.07 -11.44
N HIS A 312 -21.18 9.96 -10.72
CA HIS A 312 -22.19 8.90 -10.58
C HIS A 312 -23.14 9.22 -9.40
N TYR A 313 -23.96 10.26 -9.55
CA TYR A 313 -24.80 10.78 -8.46
C TYR A 313 -25.87 9.81 -7.99
N SER A 314 -26.42 8.99 -8.90
CA SER A 314 -27.40 7.94 -8.58
C SER A 314 -26.86 6.89 -7.60
N GLU A 315 -25.55 6.62 -7.62
CA GLU A 315 -24.89 5.70 -6.68
C GLU A 315 -24.38 6.41 -5.40
N THR A 316 -24.19 7.73 -5.47
CA THR A 316 -23.66 8.53 -4.36
C THR A 316 -24.63 8.56 -3.19
N ILE A 317 -25.90 8.91 -3.45
CA ILE A 317 -26.91 9.10 -2.39
C ILE A 317 -27.18 7.80 -1.62
N PRO A 318 -27.46 6.64 -2.26
CA PRO A 318 -27.67 5.40 -1.55
C PRO A 318 -26.46 4.96 -0.72
N SER A 319 -25.24 5.17 -1.23
CA SER A 319 -24.01 4.87 -0.50
C SER A 319 -23.85 5.76 0.73
N ALA A 320 -24.08 7.07 0.60
CA ALA A 320 -24.03 8.00 1.73
C ALA A 320 -25.08 7.65 2.80
N LEU A 321 -26.32 7.37 2.40
CA LEU A 321 -27.38 6.98 3.35
C LEU A 321 -27.05 5.68 4.09
N ARG A 322 -26.51 4.66 3.39
CA ARG A 322 -26.02 3.44 4.04
C ARG A 322 -24.89 3.73 5.03
N ALA A 323 -23.96 4.64 4.68
CA ALA A 323 -22.90 5.04 5.61
C ALA A 323 -23.47 5.67 6.89
N GLY A 324 -24.46 6.57 6.77
CA GLY A 324 -25.16 7.17 7.91
C GLY A 324 -25.95 6.15 8.74
N TYR A 325 -26.56 5.15 8.11
CA TYR A 325 -27.22 4.05 8.83
C TYR A 325 -26.24 3.25 9.69
N TYR A 326 -25.09 2.86 9.14
CA TYR A 326 -24.09 2.10 9.89
C TYR A 326 -23.40 2.95 10.96
N GLN A 327 -23.07 4.20 10.64
CA GLN A 327 -22.44 5.18 11.54
C GLN A 327 -23.23 6.52 11.56
N PRO A 328 -24.20 6.67 12.48
CA PRO A 328 -25.03 7.87 12.57
C PRO A 328 -24.24 9.16 12.81
N GLY A 329 -23.03 9.07 13.39
CA GLY A 329 -22.14 10.22 13.58
C GLY A 329 -21.79 10.96 12.29
N TYR A 330 -21.85 10.31 11.12
CA TYR A 330 -21.66 10.99 9.84
C TYR A 330 -22.75 12.02 9.53
N LEU A 331 -23.96 11.87 10.06
CA LEU A 331 -25.05 12.83 9.86
C LEU A 331 -24.76 14.20 10.48
N LEU A 332 -23.86 14.25 11.47
CA LEU A 332 -23.39 15.48 12.09
C LEU A 332 -22.22 16.13 11.33
N ASN A 333 -21.65 15.42 10.35
CA ASN A 333 -20.51 15.91 9.58
C ASN A 333 -20.98 16.83 8.43
N ARG A 334 -20.54 18.10 8.45
CA ARG A 334 -20.90 19.08 7.40
C ARG A 334 -20.49 18.65 5.99
N GLY A 335 -19.37 17.93 5.85
CA GLY A 335 -18.90 17.39 4.58
C GLY A 335 -19.82 16.30 4.03
N PHE A 336 -20.33 15.43 4.90
CA PHE A 336 -21.33 14.42 4.56
C PHE A 336 -22.65 15.05 4.08
N LEU A 337 -23.17 16.03 4.83
CA LEU A 337 -24.40 16.75 4.44
C LEU A 337 -24.21 17.50 3.12
N SER A 338 -23.05 18.16 2.95
CA SER A 338 -22.72 18.85 1.71
C SER A 338 -22.65 17.88 0.52
N LEU A 339 -22.10 16.69 0.70
CA LEU A 339 -22.07 15.63 -0.32
C LEU A 339 -23.49 15.25 -0.75
N LEU A 340 -24.39 14.99 0.20
CA LEU A 340 -25.79 14.63 -0.07
C LEU A 340 -26.53 15.73 -0.84
N VAL A 341 -26.46 16.98 -0.37
CA VAL A 341 -27.15 18.12 -1.04
C VAL A 341 -26.62 18.33 -2.45
N ARG A 342 -25.31 18.24 -2.66
CA ARG A 342 -24.71 18.42 -3.99
C ARG A 342 -25.05 17.27 -4.94
N ALA A 343 -25.01 16.04 -4.45
CA ALA A 343 -25.41 14.88 -5.24
C ALA A 343 -26.90 14.96 -5.64
N ALA A 344 -27.78 15.40 -4.73
CA ALA A 344 -29.21 15.56 -5.00
C ALA A 344 -29.53 16.68 -6.00
N THR A 345 -28.73 17.75 -6.01
CA THR A 345 -28.92 18.89 -6.93
C THR A 345 -28.17 18.74 -8.26
N GLY A 346 -27.41 17.66 -8.46
CA GLY A 346 -26.59 17.45 -9.67
C GLY A 346 -25.47 18.47 -9.86
N ARG A 347 -25.14 19.28 -8.84
CA ARG A 347 -24.09 20.29 -8.93
C ARG A 347 -22.72 19.65 -8.74
N ALA A 348 -22.02 19.41 -9.85
CA ALA A 348 -20.57 19.25 -9.84
C ALA A 348 -19.94 20.57 -9.37
N ARG A 349 -18.88 20.52 -8.54
CA ARG A 349 -17.97 21.66 -8.45
C ARG A 349 -17.34 21.82 -9.84
N ALA A 350 -17.64 22.92 -10.51
CA ALA A 350 -16.87 23.38 -11.66
C ALA A 350 -15.42 23.63 -11.26
#